data_AF-A0A2W4N5N9-F1
#
_entry.id   AF-A0A2W4N5N9-F1
#
_cell.length_a   1.000
_cell.length_b   1.000
_cell.length_c   1.000
_cell.angle_alpha   90.00
_cell.angle_beta   90.00
_cell.angle_gamma   90.00
#
_symmetry.space_group_name_H-M   'P 1'
#
loop_
_entity.id
_entity.type
_entity.pdbx_description
1 polymer ?
#
loop_
_entity_poly.entity_id
_entity_poly.type
_entity_poly.pdbx_seq_one_letter_code
_entity_poly.pdbx_strand_id
1 'polypeptide(L)'
;LKAGYPILIRSLSNLLVYLVRPPDGGLSTHFVTLEQGSYALNLAPDDPEYFDAVYRRIAPLASSTLVVENIFRPDLEPELWDGDELTAALHEAGRRLDAMDLLPAPFPIQELLPERDFRHVQRLYGLGGLSYGNLSARKDARRFWMSASGVNKADLRNVGEHILMVTDYDPARNAMVLSVPPGVARPRRVSVDAIEHWMIYREHPEVGAIVHIHAWMEGVPSTRINYPCGTLELARAVAAEVRRAPDPSRAVVGLRNHGLTICGRSLDDIFERIEGRILRQVPMS
;
A
#
# COMPACT_ATOMS: atom_id res chain seq x y z
N LEU A 1 5.74 -5.17 20.81
CA LEU A 1 4.45 -4.80 20.18
C LEU A 1 3.29 -4.53 21.15
N LYS A 2 2.76 -5.49 21.92
CA LYS A 2 1.59 -5.29 22.84
C LYS A 2 1.68 -4.08 23.77
N ALA A 3 2.87 -3.79 24.30
CA ALA A 3 3.09 -2.63 25.18
C ALA A 3 3.22 -1.31 24.39
N GLY A 4 3.88 -1.33 23.23
CA GLY A 4 4.24 -0.12 22.49
C GLY A 4 3.17 0.36 21.52
N TYR A 5 2.41 -0.54 20.88
CA TYR A 5 1.42 -0.17 19.86
C TYR A 5 0.29 0.72 20.41
N PRO A 6 -0.29 0.45 21.61
CA PRO A 6 -1.25 1.37 22.22
C PRO A 6 -0.67 2.76 22.48
N ILE A 7 0.60 2.85 22.88
CA ILE A 7 1.28 4.13 23.13
C ILE A 7 1.40 4.90 21.80
N LEU A 8 1.88 4.22 20.75
CA LEU A 8 2.02 4.78 19.42
C LEU A 8 0.71 5.39 18.89
N ILE A 9 -0.41 4.66 19.04
CA ILE A 9 -1.74 5.13 18.66
C ILE A 9 -2.16 6.35 19.49
N ARG A 10 -2.00 6.29 20.82
CA ARG A 10 -2.40 7.38 21.72
C ARG A 10 -1.56 8.65 21.53
N SER A 11 -0.30 8.49 21.13
CA SER A 11 0.60 9.61 20.85
C SER A 11 0.53 10.12 19.41
N LEU A 12 -0.35 9.55 18.58
CA LEU A 12 -0.48 9.88 17.14
C LEU A 12 0.87 9.84 16.41
N SER A 13 1.74 8.90 16.80
CA SER A 13 3.10 8.80 16.27
C SER A 13 3.14 7.85 15.09
N ASN A 14 3.90 8.19 14.06
CA ASN A 14 4.16 7.28 12.93
C ASN A 14 5.27 6.27 13.26
N LEU A 15 6.14 6.63 14.21
CA LEU A 15 7.23 5.82 14.73
C LEU A 15 7.35 6.06 16.24
N LEU A 16 7.36 4.97 17.01
CA LEU A 16 7.64 5.00 18.44
C LEU A 16 9.01 4.37 18.68
N VAL A 17 9.93 5.12 19.29
CA VAL A 17 11.18 4.58 19.84
C VAL A 17 11.01 4.51 21.35
N TYR A 18 11.10 3.32 21.93
CA TYR A 18 10.96 3.13 23.36
C TYR A 18 12.12 2.35 23.96
N LEU A 19 12.57 2.78 25.14
CA LEU A 19 13.69 2.22 25.87
C LEU A 19 13.15 1.32 26.99
N VAL A 20 13.57 0.06 27.00
CA VAL A 20 13.17 -0.93 28.01
C VAL A 20 14.38 -1.30 28.84
N ARG A 21 14.26 -1.15 30.16
CA ARG A 21 15.23 -1.66 31.14
C ARG A 21 14.70 -2.97 31.71
N PRO A 22 15.18 -4.14 31.25
CA PRO A 22 14.76 -5.40 31.80
C PRO A 22 15.36 -5.63 33.22
N PRO A 23 14.77 -6.54 34.03
CA PRO A 23 15.14 -6.72 35.44
C PRO A 23 16.59 -7.18 35.67
N ASP A 24 17.17 -7.86 34.68
CA ASP A 24 18.55 -8.34 34.63
C ASP A 24 19.58 -7.26 34.28
N GLY A 25 19.13 -6.03 34.02
CA GLY A 25 19.98 -4.87 33.74
C GLY A 25 20.13 -4.56 32.26
N GLY A 26 20.84 -3.47 31.94
CA GLY A 26 20.97 -2.97 30.57
C GLY A 26 19.76 -2.16 30.07
N LEU A 27 19.89 -1.55 28.90
CA LEU A 27 18.81 -0.84 28.22
C LEU A 27 18.70 -1.36 26.79
N SER A 28 17.48 -1.72 26.38
CA SER A 28 17.19 -2.16 25.02
C SER A 28 16.31 -1.14 24.31
N THR A 29 16.66 -0.83 23.07
CA THR A 29 15.93 0.14 22.24
C THR A 29 15.06 -0.58 21.25
N HIS A 30 13.78 -0.27 21.27
CA HIS A 30 12.78 -0.91 20.43
C HIS A 30 12.06 0.13 19.59
N PHE A 31 11.71 -0.27 18.37
CA PHE A 31 10.99 0.52 17.40
C PHE A 31 9.65 -0.12 17.16
N VAL A 32 8.60 0.69 17.11
CA VAL A 32 7.25 0.29 16.70
C VAL A 32 6.78 1.23 15.62
N THR A 33 6.26 0.71 14.52
CA THR A 33 5.62 1.49 13.45
C THR A 33 4.12 1.20 13.36
N LEU A 34 3.39 2.01 12.59
CA LEU A 34 1.94 1.83 12.36
C LEU A 34 1.62 0.51 11.66
N GLU A 35 2.51 0.08 10.76
CA GLU A 35 2.51 -1.21 10.08
C GLU A 35 2.95 -2.36 11.01
N GLN A 36 2.94 -2.14 12.33
CA GLN A 36 3.35 -3.10 13.37
C GLN A 36 4.77 -3.64 13.22
N GLY A 37 5.65 -2.94 12.48
CA GLY A 37 7.08 -3.25 12.49
C GLY A 37 7.61 -3.13 13.91
N SER A 38 8.05 -4.25 14.49
CA SER A 38 8.54 -4.33 15.87
C SER A 38 9.95 -4.92 15.86
N TYR A 39 10.96 -4.07 15.98
CA TYR A 39 12.35 -4.50 15.96
C TYR A 39 13.17 -3.82 17.05
N ALA A 40 14.20 -4.51 17.52
CA ALA A 40 15.12 -4.02 18.55
C ALA A 40 16.50 -3.71 17.96
N LEU A 41 17.23 -2.83 18.65
CA LEU A 41 18.68 -2.69 18.49
C LEU A 41 19.39 -3.57 19.52
N ASN A 42 20.38 -4.30 19.05
CA ASN A 42 21.28 -5.10 19.89
C ASN A 42 22.53 -4.28 20.27
N LEU A 43 22.34 -3.01 20.63
CA LEU A 43 23.40 -2.11 21.09
C LEU A 43 22.92 -1.38 22.33
N ALA A 44 23.81 -1.28 23.33
CA ALA A 44 23.54 -0.50 24.52
C ALA A 44 23.66 1.01 24.21
N PRO A 45 22.95 1.90 24.91
CA PRO A 45 22.98 3.34 24.64
C PRO A 45 24.34 4.02 24.83
N ASP A 46 25.24 3.40 25.59
CA ASP A 46 26.62 3.82 25.82
C ASP A 46 27.59 3.31 24.75
N ASP A 47 27.12 2.46 23.83
CA ASP A 47 27.90 2.03 22.66
C ASP A 47 28.14 3.23 21.72
N PRO A 48 29.39 3.50 21.28
CA PRO A 48 29.69 4.59 20.36
C PRO A 48 28.91 4.53 19.03
N GLU A 49 28.53 3.32 18.57
CA GLU A 49 27.76 3.12 17.33
C GLU A 49 26.24 3.22 17.54
N TYR A 50 25.77 3.39 18.78
CA TYR A 50 24.35 3.35 19.11
C TYR A 50 23.53 4.36 18.31
N PHE A 51 23.94 5.63 18.29
CA PHE A 51 23.18 6.68 17.60
C PHE A 51 23.19 6.50 16.08
N ASP A 52 24.28 5.98 15.53
CA ASP A 52 24.36 5.61 14.11
C ASP A 52 23.39 4.48 13.78
N ALA A 53 23.30 3.46 14.64
CA ALA A 53 22.37 2.35 14.45
C ALA A 53 20.92 2.81 14.57
N VAL A 54 20.60 3.69 15.53
CA VAL A 54 19.29 4.35 15.63
C VAL A 54 18.99 5.14 14.36
N TYR A 55 19.91 5.99 13.92
CA TYR A 55 19.75 6.81 12.72
C TYR A 55 19.48 5.97 11.48
N ARG A 56 20.23 4.88 11.25
CA ARG A 56 20.03 3.97 10.12
C ARG A 56 18.64 3.32 10.10
N ARG A 57 17.97 3.19 11.26
CA ARG A 57 16.60 2.68 11.37
C ARG A 57 15.55 3.74 11.12
N ILE A 58 15.77 4.97 11.61
CA ILE A 58 14.80 6.06 11.51
C ILE A 58 14.86 6.73 10.15
N ALA A 59 16.07 7.00 9.66
CA ALA A 59 16.29 7.85 8.49
C ALA A 59 15.46 7.40 7.27
N PRO A 60 15.41 6.11 6.87
CA PRO A 60 14.62 5.70 5.71
C PRO A 60 13.13 6.04 5.84
N LEU A 61 12.55 5.87 7.03
CA LEU A 61 11.13 6.14 7.27
C LEU A 61 10.87 7.64 7.40
N ALA A 62 11.76 8.37 8.08
CA ALA A 62 11.62 9.81 8.29
C ALA A 62 11.91 10.62 7.03
N SER A 63 12.70 10.09 6.09
CA SER A 63 13.08 10.76 4.84
C SER A 63 12.26 10.30 3.63
N SER A 64 11.22 9.49 3.82
CA SER A 64 10.42 8.99 2.70
C SER A 64 9.56 10.10 2.08
N THR A 65 9.50 10.14 0.75
CA THR A 65 8.77 11.15 -0.01
C THR A 65 7.38 10.62 -0.35
N LEU A 66 6.36 11.16 0.33
CA LEU A 66 4.96 10.79 0.11
C LEU A 66 4.39 11.45 -1.15
N VAL A 67 3.75 10.65 -2.02
CA VAL A 67 3.10 11.11 -3.26
C VAL A 67 1.59 10.99 -3.12
N VAL A 68 0.95 12.06 -2.64
CA VAL A 68 -0.52 12.08 -2.38
C VAL A 68 -1.27 13.14 -3.18
N GLU A 69 -0.54 14.06 -3.80
CA GLU A 69 -1.13 15.14 -4.59
C GLU A 69 -1.59 14.62 -5.95
N ASN A 70 -2.70 15.19 -6.44
CA ASN A 70 -3.27 14.85 -7.74
C ASN A 70 -3.46 16.10 -8.59
N ILE A 71 -2.99 16.04 -9.83
CA ILE A 71 -3.27 17.05 -10.86
C ILE A 71 -4.37 16.49 -11.74
N PHE A 72 -5.57 17.07 -11.61
CA PHE A 72 -6.73 16.69 -12.42
C PHE A 72 -6.76 17.50 -13.71
N ARG A 73 -6.82 16.80 -14.84
CA ARG A 73 -7.03 17.39 -16.17
C ARG A 73 -8.42 17.00 -16.67
N PRO A 74 -9.30 17.97 -16.98
CA PRO A 74 -10.66 17.70 -17.46
C PRO A 74 -10.65 17.37 -18.97
N ASP A 75 -9.83 16.40 -19.37
CA ASP A 75 -9.51 16.08 -20.77
C ASP A 75 -9.78 14.61 -21.14
N LEU A 76 -10.52 13.87 -20.29
CA LEU A 76 -10.86 12.48 -20.60
C LEU A 76 -11.81 12.42 -21.81
N GLU A 77 -11.53 11.51 -22.74
CA GLU A 77 -12.31 11.34 -23.96
C GLU A 77 -13.77 10.95 -23.67
N PRO A 78 -14.78 11.52 -24.37
CA PRO A 78 -16.20 11.24 -24.12
C PRO A 78 -16.58 9.76 -24.14
N GLU A 79 -15.97 8.98 -25.01
CA GLU A 79 -16.19 7.53 -25.11
C GLU A 79 -15.73 6.74 -23.87
N LEU A 80 -14.92 7.34 -22.99
CA LEU A 80 -14.45 6.73 -21.74
C LEU A 80 -15.20 7.22 -20.50
N TRP A 81 -16.16 8.15 -20.64
CA TRP A 81 -16.86 8.74 -19.50
C TRP A 81 -17.71 7.71 -18.74
N ASP A 82 -18.27 6.74 -19.45
CA ASP A 82 -19.04 5.64 -18.86
C ASP A 82 -18.18 4.38 -18.61
N GLY A 83 -16.86 4.50 -18.81
CA GLY A 83 -15.90 3.40 -18.69
C GLY A 83 -15.76 2.57 -19.96
N ASP A 84 -14.91 1.54 -19.87
CA ASP A 84 -14.63 0.56 -20.91
C ASP A 84 -14.54 -0.87 -20.33
N GLU A 85 -14.19 -1.85 -21.17
CA GLU A 85 -14.00 -3.25 -20.77
C GLU A 85 -13.03 -3.44 -19.59
N LEU A 86 -12.02 -2.58 -19.45
CA LEU A 86 -11.06 -2.65 -18.34
C LEU A 86 -11.68 -2.12 -17.04
N THR A 87 -12.50 -1.08 -17.11
CA THR A 87 -13.26 -0.62 -15.93
C THR A 87 -14.26 -1.67 -15.46
N ALA A 88 -14.90 -2.40 -16.39
CA ALA A 88 -15.76 -3.54 -16.06
C ALA A 88 -14.97 -4.68 -15.42
N ALA A 89 -13.78 -5.00 -15.94
CA ALA A 89 -12.88 -5.99 -15.35
C ALA A 89 -12.43 -5.59 -13.93
N LEU A 90 -12.16 -4.30 -13.69
CA LEU A 90 -11.85 -3.78 -12.35
C LEU A 90 -13.03 -3.94 -11.38
N HIS A 91 -14.26 -3.69 -11.85
CA HIS A 91 -15.46 -3.92 -11.05
C HIS A 91 -15.58 -5.39 -10.62
N GLU A 92 -15.40 -6.32 -11.55
CA GLU A 92 -15.47 -7.76 -11.27
C GLU A 92 -14.33 -8.23 -10.36
N ALA A 93 -13.10 -7.78 -10.61
CA ALA A 93 -11.96 -8.02 -9.74
C ALA A 93 -12.22 -7.56 -8.29
N GLY A 94 -12.85 -6.39 -8.15
CA GLY A 94 -13.29 -5.86 -6.87
C GLY A 94 -14.25 -6.80 -6.12
N ARG A 95 -15.24 -7.36 -6.81
CA ARG A 95 -16.17 -8.36 -6.26
C ARG A 95 -15.48 -9.66 -5.87
N ARG A 96 -14.51 -10.12 -6.68
CA ARG A 96 -13.73 -11.32 -6.38
C ARG A 96 -12.90 -11.15 -5.11
N LEU A 97 -12.25 -9.99 -4.93
CA LEU A 97 -11.53 -9.69 -3.69
C LEU A 97 -12.44 -9.67 -2.46
N ASP A 98 -13.63 -9.09 -2.60
CA ASP A 98 -14.64 -9.08 -1.54
C ASP A 98 -15.12 -10.49 -1.18
N ALA A 99 -15.41 -11.32 -2.19
CA ALA A 99 -15.81 -12.71 -2.00
C ALA A 99 -14.73 -13.57 -1.32
N MET A 100 -13.46 -13.24 -1.49
CA MET A 100 -12.35 -13.90 -0.81
C MET A 100 -12.18 -13.48 0.66
N ASP A 101 -12.99 -12.53 1.14
CA ASP A 101 -12.90 -11.95 2.49
C ASP A 101 -11.49 -11.39 2.77
N LEU A 102 -10.87 -10.84 1.73
CA LEU A 102 -9.57 -10.16 1.79
C LEU A 102 -9.71 -8.68 2.21
N LEU A 103 -10.91 -8.33 2.68
CA LEU A 103 -11.34 -6.98 3.01
C LEU A 103 -12.08 -6.96 4.36
N PRO A 104 -11.43 -7.33 5.48
CA PRO A 104 -11.14 -6.31 6.48
C PRO A 104 -9.79 -6.54 7.18
N ALA A 105 -9.38 -5.56 8.01
CA ALA A 105 -8.02 -5.34 8.52
C ALA A 105 -7.12 -6.59 8.57
N PRO A 106 -5.95 -6.59 7.90
CA PRO A 106 -5.00 -7.73 7.81
C PRO A 106 -4.44 -8.26 9.14
N PHE A 107 -4.87 -7.69 10.27
CA PHE A 107 -4.22 -7.85 11.56
C PHE A 107 -5.27 -8.04 12.67
N PRO A 108 -4.99 -8.88 13.68
CA PRO A 108 -5.81 -9.01 14.89
C PRO A 108 -5.59 -7.78 15.80
N ILE A 109 -5.92 -6.58 15.32
CA ILE A 109 -5.72 -5.32 16.04
C ILE A 109 -6.45 -5.31 17.40
N GLN A 110 -7.51 -6.11 17.53
CA GLN A 110 -8.26 -6.33 18.76
C GLN A 110 -7.44 -7.05 19.84
N GLU A 111 -6.40 -7.81 19.47
CA GLU A 111 -5.45 -8.42 20.40
C GLU A 111 -4.39 -7.43 20.92
N LEU A 112 -4.20 -6.32 20.22
CA LEU A 112 -3.20 -5.30 20.53
C LEU A 112 -3.80 -4.06 21.19
N LEU A 113 -5.03 -3.69 20.82
CA LEU A 113 -5.67 -2.47 21.25
C LEU A 113 -6.93 -2.76 22.09
N PRO A 114 -7.06 -2.14 23.27
CA PRO A 114 -8.34 -2.03 23.95
C PRO A 114 -9.39 -1.35 23.05
N GLU A 115 -10.67 -1.64 23.27
CA GLU A 115 -11.79 -1.13 22.46
C GLU A 115 -11.77 0.40 22.28
N ARG A 116 -11.37 1.15 23.32
CA ARG A 116 -11.21 2.61 23.25
C ARG A 116 -10.17 3.03 22.23
N ASP A 117 -9.00 2.39 22.23
CA ASP A 117 -7.92 2.74 21.31
C ASP A 117 -8.26 2.27 19.90
N PHE A 118 -8.95 1.13 19.76
CA PHE A 118 -9.45 0.69 18.45
C PHE A 118 -10.47 1.67 17.86
N ARG A 119 -11.42 2.18 18.66
CA ARG A 119 -12.32 3.26 18.22
C ARG A 119 -11.57 4.54 17.85
N HIS A 120 -10.44 4.82 18.51
CA HIS A 120 -9.59 5.94 18.14
C HIS A 120 -8.95 5.73 16.75
N VAL A 121 -8.41 4.54 16.48
CA VAL A 121 -7.91 4.15 15.14
C VAL A 121 -9.02 4.27 14.09
N GLN A 122 -10.23 3.77 14.39
CA GLN A 122 -11.36 3.86 13.46
C GLN A 122 -11.70 5.31 13.12
N ARG A 123 -11.63 6.23 14.10
CA ARG A 123 -11.84 7.66 13.85
C ARG A 123 -10.68 8.28 13.08
N LEU A 124 -9.44 7.97 13.45
CA LEU A 124 -8.23 8.55 12.84
C LEU A 124 -8.14 8.21 11.35
N TYR A 125 -8.44 6.96 10.99
CA TYR A 125 -8.36 6.47 9.61
C TYR A 125 -9.70 6.44 8.88
N GLY A 126 -10.77 6.96 9.49
CA GLY A 126 -12.12 6.93 8.90
C GLY A 126 -12.62 5.52 8.60
N LEU A 127 -12.22 4.52 9.39
CA LEU A 127 -12.61 3.11 9.24
C LEU A 127 -14.07 2.93 9.69
N GLY A 128 -15.00 3.41 8.86
CA GLY A 128 -16.45 3.12 8.96
C GLY A 128 -16.88 1.93 8.11
N GLY A 129 -16.00 1.42 7.24
CA GLY A 129 -16.25 0.33 6.31
C GLY A 129 -15.32 0.39 5.10
N LEU A 130 -14.49 -0.65 4.96
CA LEU A 130 -14.07 -1.28 3.70
C LEU A 130 -13.44 -0.41 2.59
N SER A 131 -12.12 -0.28 2.63
CA SER A 131 -11.25 -0.77 1.54
C SER A 131 -9.78 -0.71 1.92
N TYR A 132 -9.14 -1.88 2.00
CA TYR A 132 -7.70 -2.02 1.98
C TYR A 132 -7.31 -2.67 0.66
N GLY A 133 -6.12 -2.37 0.14
CA GLY A 133 -5.76 -2.78 -1.21
C GLY A 133 -6.36 -1.88 -2.30
N ASN A 134 -5.89 -2.11 -3.52
CA ASN A 134 -6.29 -1.37 -4.71
C ASN A 134 -6.04 -2.20 -5.97
N LEU A 135 -6.66 -1.77 -7.07
CA LEU A 135 -6.66 -2.49 -8.34
C LEU A 135 -6.35 -1.52 -9.47
N SER A 136 -5.60 -1.98 -10.46
CA SER A 136 -5.39 -1.24 -11.71
C SER A 136 -5.28 -2.15 -12.92
N ALA A 137 -5.64 -1.60 -14.08
CA ALA A 137 -5.52 -2.27 -15.38
C ALA A 137 -4.93 -1.29 -16.40
N ARG A 138 -3.90 -1.73 -17.13
CA ARG A 138 -3.24 -0.94 -18.16
C ARG A 138 -4.22 -0.69 -19.32
N LYS A 139 -4.37 0.58 -19.72
CA LYS A 139 -5.12 0.98 -20.90
C LYS A 139 -4.24 0.97 -22.14
N ASP A 140 -3.04 1.54 -22.04
CA ASP A 140 -2.07 1.61 -23.13
C ASP A 140 -0.63 1.82 -22.60
N ALA A 141 0.29 2.22 -23.48
CA ALA A 141 1.70 2.43 -23.15
C ALA A 141 1.94 3.51 -22.07
N ARG A 142 0.98 4.41 -21.84
CA ARG A 142 1.11 5.52 -20.89
C ARG A 142 0.05 5.53 -19.81
N ARG A 143 -1.14 5.02 -20.10
CA ARG A 143 -2.32 5.20 -19.26
C ARG A 143 -2.77 3.90 -18.62
N PHE A 144 -3.36 4.01 -17.45
CA PHE A 144 -4.01 2.90 -16.77
C PHE A 144 -5.19 3.36 -15.93
N TRP A 145 -6.20 2.50 -15.81
CA TRP A 145 -7.31 2.68 -14.90
C TRP A 145 -6.91 2.22 -13.51
N MET A 146 -7.32 2.96 -12.47
CA MET A 146 -7.04 2.59 -11.09
C MET A 146 -8.21 2.93 -10.16
N SER A 147 -8.45 2.07 -9.17
CA SER A 147 -9.43 2.33 -8.12
C SER A 147 -9.08 3.58 -7.30
N ALA A 148 -10.09 4.36 -6.94
CA ALA A 148 -9.94 5.54 -6.11
C ALA A 148 -9.65 5.20 -4.63
N SER A 149 -9.11 6.19 -3.92
CA SER A 149 -8.88 6.10 -2.49
C SER A 149 -10.19 6.15 -1.70
N GLY A 150 -10.33 5.30 -0.68
CA GLY A 150 -11.48 5.30 0.24
C GLY A 150 -12.85 5.00 -0.37
N VAL A 151 -12.92 4.32 -1.51
CA VAL A 151 -14.18 3.79 -2.10
C VAL A 151 -14.34 2.31 -1.79
N ASN A 152 -15.57 1.80 -1.76
CA ASN A 152 -15.83 0.37 -1.69
C ASN A 152 -15.36 -0.33 -2.98
N LYS A 153 -14.35 -1.21 -2.87
CA LYS A 153 -13.76 -1.93 -4.01
C LYS A 153 -14.71 -2.98 -4.59
N ALA A 154 -15.67 -3.46 -3.81
CA ALA A 154 -16.69 -4.37 -4.29
C ALA A 154 -17.73 -3.70 -5.23
N ASP A 155 -17.74 -2.36 -5.29
CA ASP A 155 -18.77 -1.58 -6.02
C ASP A 155 -18.19 -0.41 -6.85
N LEU A 156 -17.22 -0.70 -7.71
CA LEU A 156 -16.56 0.30 -8.56
C LEU A 156 -17.39 0.62 -9.80
N ARG A 157 -18.25 1.64 -9.78
CA ARG A 157 -19.19 1.95 -10.87
C ARG A 157 -18.82 3.17 -11.70
N ASN A 158 -18.39 4.25 -11.03
CA ASN A 158 -18.36 5.57 -11.64
C ASN A 158 -16.93 5.98 -12.02
N VAL A 159 -16.70 6.35 -13.28
CA VAL A 159 -15.44 6.98 -13.70
C VAL A 159 -15.33 8.40 -13.15
N GLY A 160 -14.13 8.81 -12.73
CA GLY A 160 -13.90 10.10 -12.07
C GLY A 160 -14.19 10.09 -10.56
N GLU A 161 -14.89 9.08 -10.05
CA GLU A 161 -15.19 8.92 -8.63
C GLU A 161 -14.63 7.62 -8.06
N HIS A 162 -14.98 6.46 -8.63
CA HIS A 162 -14.56 5.15 -8.15
C HIS A 162 -13.34 4.61 -8.91
N ILE A 163 -13.25 4.94 -10.21
CA ILE A 163 -12.15 4.53 -11.08
C ILE A 163 -11.61 5.79 -11.78
N LEU A 164 -10.28 5.95 -11.79
CA LEU A 164 -9.60 7.14 -12.30
C LEU A 164 -8.58 6.75 -13.35
N MET A 165 -8.45 7.55 -14.41
CA MET A 165 -7.43 7.37 -15.43
C MET A 165 -6.12 8.04 -14.98
N VAL A 166 -5.12 7.24 -14.64
CA VAL A 166 -3.77 7.75 -14.38
C VAL A 166 -3.03 7.87 -15.70
N THR A 167 -2.44 9.05 -15.94
CA THR A 167 -1.77 9.37 -17.21
C THR A 167 -0.28 9.64 -17.05
N ASP A 168 0.16 10.14 -15.90
CA ASP A 168 1.57 10.39 -15.62
C ASP A 168 1.87 10.60 -14.13
N TYR A 169 3.15 10.78 -13.81
CA TYR A 169 3.63 11.32 -12.55
C TYR A 169 4.48 12.57 -12.84
N ASP A 170 4.15 13.70 -12.19
CA ASP A 170 4.90 14.95 -12.28
C ASP A 170 5.92 15.02 -11.13
N PRO A 171 7.22 14.79 -11.38
CA PRO A 171 8.23 14.83 -10.32
C PRO A 171 8.54 16.22 -9.81
N ALA A 172 8.28 17.29 -10.59
CA ALA A 172 8.51 18.66 -10.15
C ALA A 172 7.45 19.10 -9.14
N ARG A 173 6.22 18.61 -9.31
CA ARG A 173 5.10 18.88 -8.39
C ARG A 173 4.86 17.78 -7.37
N ASN A 174 5.58 16.66 -7.47
CA ASN A 174 5.40 15.46 -6.64
C ASN A 174 3.93 14.99 -6.63
N ALA A 175 3.32 14.89 -7.81
CA ALA A 175 1.88 14.64 -7.95
C ALA A 175 1.56 13.66 -9.08
N MET A 176 0.57 12.80 -8.85
CA MET A 176 0.03 11.95 -9.92
C MET A 176 -0.86 12.78 -10.85
N VAL A 177 -0.73 12.58 -12.15
CA VAL A 177 -1.52 13.27 -13.18
C VAL A 177 -2.67 12.38 -13.61
N LEU A 178 -3.89 12.90 -13.48
CA LEU A 178 -5.13 12.18 -13.74
C LEU A 178 -5.90 12.88 -14.86
N SER A 179 -6.44 12.09 -15.78
CA SER A 179 -7.45 12.55 -16.74
C SER A 179 -8.84 12.20 -16.21
N VAL A 180 -9.74 13.17 -16.18
CA VAL A 180 -11.09 13.03 -15.62
C VAL A 180 -12.14 13.63 -16.55
N PRO A 181 -13.41 13.16 -16.51
CA PRO A 181 -14.48 13.80 -17.26
C PRO A 181 -14.65 15.27 -16.80
N PRO A 182 -14.89 16.22 -17.72
CA PRO A 182 -15.01 17.65 -17.41
C PRO A 182 -16.19 18.00 -16.49
N GLY A 183 -17.21 17.12 -16.41
CA GLY A 183 -18.40 17.31 -15.57
C GLY A 183 -18.23 16.93 -14.09
N VAL A 184 -17.10 16.35 -13.68
CA VAL A 184 -16.91 15.88 -12.30
C VAL A 184 -16.46 17.06 -11.42
N ALA A 185 -17.39 17.61 -10.65
CA ALA A 185 -17.14 18.81 -9.83
C ALA A 185 -16.10 18.59 -8.71
N ARG A 186 -16.00 17.36 -8.18
CA ARG A 186 -15.04 16.98 -7.13
C ARG A 186 -14.54 15.55 -7.35
N PRO A 187 -13.57 15.34 -8.27
CA PRO A 187 -13.03 14.02 -8.49
C PRO A 187 -12.39 13.50 -7.20
N ARG A 188 -12.54 12.20 -6.95
CA ARG A 188 -11.82 11.56 -5.83
C ARG A 188 -10.33 11.49 -6.15
N ARG A 189 -9.53 11.35 -5.09
CA ARG A 189 -8.11 11.01 -5.25
C ARG A 189 -7.95 9.57 -5.72
N VAL A 190 -6.94 9.31 -6.54
CA VAL A 190 -6.54 7.95 -6.87
C VAL A 190 -5.97 7.25 -5.64
N SER A 191 -5.88 5.92 -5.66
CA SER A 191 -5.18 5.16 -4.61
C SER A 191 -3.82 5.78 -4.29
N VAL A 192 -3.45 5.75 -3.01
CA VAL A 192 -2.15 6.27 -2.54
C VAL A 192 -0.98 5.53 -3.16
N ASP A 193 -1.15 4.27 -3.54
CA ASP A 193 -0.11 3.45 -4.20
C ASP A 193 -0.03 3.66 -5.72
N ALA A 194 -0.70 4.68 -6.27
CA ALA A 194 -0.66 4.98 -7.71
C ALA A 194 0.77 5.19 -8.24
N ILE A 195 1.67 5.74 -7.42
CA ILE A 195 3.08 5.92 -7.79
C ILE A 195 3.83 4.59 -7.95
N GLU A 196 3.50 3.58 -7.13
CA GLU A 196 4.06 2.23 -7.23
C GLU A 196 3.60 1.56 -8.53
N HIS A 197 2.29 1.61 -8.79
CA HIS A 197 1.70 1.05 -10.02
C HIS A 197 2.25 1.74 -11.26
N TRP A 198 2.35 3.08 -11.24
CA TRP A 198 2.94 3.85 -12.33
C TRP A 198 4.38 3.39 -12.59
N MET A 199 5.22 3.27 -11.56
CA MET A 199 6.62 2.85 -11.73
C MET A 199 6.72 1.47 -12.39
N ILE A 200 5.94 0.49 -11.91
CA ILE A 200 5.91 -0.86 -12.49
C ILE A 200 5.45 -0.81 -13.95
N TYR A 201 4.36 -0.11 -14.26
CA TYR A 201 3.87 -0.01 -15.63
C TYR A 201 4.82 0.72 -16.58
N ARG A 202 5.64 1.66 -16.08
CA ARG A 202 6.64 2.36 -16.88
C ARG A 202 7.87 1.50 -17.17
N GLU A 203 8.25 0.63 -16.22
CA GLU A 203 9.40 -0.27 -16.39
C GLU A 203 9.06 -1.55 -17.17
N HIS A 204 7.83 -2.05 -17.07
CA HIS A 204 7.44 -3.37 -17.57
C HIS A 204 6.20 -3.31 -18.48
N PRO A 205 6.36 -3.11 -19.81
CA PRO A 205 5.26 -3.03 -20.77
C PRO A 205 4.33 -4.25 -20.77
N GLU A 206 4.88 -5.44 -20.47
CA GLU A 206 4.17 -6.71 -20.39
C GLU A 206 3.23 -6.86 -19.19
N VAL A 207 3.36 -6.02 -18.16
CA VAL A 207 2.41 -5.99 -17.02
C VAL A 207 1.13 -5.30 -17.50
N GLY A 208 0.01 -6.02 -17.52
CA GLY A 208 -1.30 -5.50 -17.94
C GLY A 208 -2.26 -5.21 -16.79
N ALA A 209 -2.02 -5.76 -15.60
CA ALA A 209 -2.79 -5.48 -14.40
C ALA A 209 -1.90 -5.55 -13.16
N ILE A 210 -2.31 -4.84 -12.12
CA ILE A 210 -1.69 -4.89 -10.79
C ILE A 210 -2.78 -4.90 -9.73
N VAL A 211 -2.66 -5.84 -8.79
CA VAL A 211 -3.51 -5.99 -7.61
C VAL A 211 -2.65 -5.79 -6.37
N HIS A 212 -3.03 -4.85 -5.51
CA HIS A 212 -2.47 -4.71 -4.18
C HIS A 212 -3.48 -5.22 -3.15
N ILE A 213 -3.06 -6.13 -2.27
CA ILE A 213 -3.91 -6.69 -1.21
C ILE A 213 -3.17 -6.71 0.12
N HIS A 214 -3.93 -6.57 1.20
CA HIS A 214 -3.44 -6.68 2.56
C HIS A 214 -3.58 -8.13 3.03
N ALA A 215 -2.79 -9.00 2.42
CA ALA A 215 -2.75 -10.43 2.70
C ALA A 215 -1.33 -10.94 2.40
N TRP A 216 -1.10 -12.25 2.49
CA TRP A 216 0.21 -12.83 2.22
C TRP A 216 0.17 -14.09 1.36
N MET A 217 1.32 -14.46 0.80
CA MET A 217 1.54 -15.70 0.07
C MET A 217 2.91 -16.25 0.43
N GLU A 218 3.02 -17.54 0.69
CA GLU A 218 4.29 -18.16 1.08
C GLU A 218 5.34 -18.10 -0.03
N GLY A 219 6.61 -17.95 0.36
CA GLY A 219 7.75 -18.01 -0.55
C GLY A 219 7.95 -16.79 -1.46
N VAL A 220 7.21 -15.70 -1.25
CA VAL A 220 7.38 -14.47 -2.03
C VAL A 220 8.57 -13.63 -1.56
N PRO A 221 9.34 -13.01 -2.46
CA PRO A 221 10.33 -12.02 -2.08
C PRO A 221 9.64 -10.81 -1.45
N SER A 222 10.30 -10.14 -0.50
CA SER A 222 9.74 -8.96 0.15
C SER A 222 10.69 -7.78 0.17
N THR A 223 10.13 -6.57 0.24
CA THR A 223 10.91 -5.37 0.53
C THR A 223 11.65 -5.52 1.86
N ARG A 224 12.82 -4.88 1.97
CA ARG A 224 13.63 -4.95 3.21
C ARG A 224 13.12 -4.01 4.30
N ILE A 225 12.62 -2.85 3.87
CA ILE A 225 12.15 -1.77 4.74
C ILE A 225 10.64 -1.64 4.54
N ASN A 226 9.92 -1.48 5.64
CA ASN A 226 8.48 -1.22 5.69
C ASN A 226 8.23 0.29 5.48
N TYR A 227 8.55 0.79 4.29
CA TYR A 227 8.23 2.17 3.93
C TYR A 227 6.72 2.41 3.96
N PRO A 228 6.25 3.61 4.33
CA PRO A 228 4.83 3.95 4.26
C PRO A 228 4.27 3.83 2.83
N CYS A 229 2.99 3.46 2.73
CA CYS A 229 2.25 3.42 1.46
C CYS A 229 2.32 4.75 0.70
N GLY A 230 2.32 4.67 -0.64
CA GLY A 230 2.42 5.84 -1.53
C GLY A 230 3.70 6.65 -1.44
N THR A 231 4.77 6.12 -0.86
CA THR A 231 6.08 6.76 -0.91
C THR A 231 6.86 6.36 -2.16
N LEU A 232 7.71 7.25 -2.68
CA LEU A 232 8.63 6.93 -3.78
C LEU A 232 9.59 5.80 -3.41
N GLU A 233 9.99 5.72 -2.14
CA GLU A 233 10.92 4.71 -1.65
C GLU A 233 10.27 3.31 -1.64
N LEU A 234 9.00 3.21 -1.23
CA LEU A 234 8.24 1.95 -1.36
C LEU A 234 8.11 1.55 -2.82
N ALA A 235 7.67 2.48 -3.68
CA ALA A 235 7.52 2.23 -5.12
C ALA A 235 8.82 1.72 -5.75
N ARG A 236 9.96 2.35 -5.43
CA ARG A 236 11.29 1.91 -5.89
C ARG A 236 11.68 0.54 -5.34
N ALA A 237 11.40 0.27 -4.08
CA ALA A 237 11.71 -1.01 -3.46
C ALA A 237 10.91 -2.15 -4.10
N VAL A 238 9.61 -1.94 -4.33
CA VAL A 238 8.75 -2.92 -5.01
C VAL A 238 9.17 -3.09 -6.48
N ALA A 239 9.38 -2.01 -7.22
CA ALA A 239 9.87 -2.07 -8.61
C ALA A 239 11.22 -2.82 -8.71
N ALA A 240 12.11 -2.65 -7.73
CA ALA A 240 13.37 -3.39 -7.70
C ALA A 240 13.18 -4.90 -7.51
N GLU A 241 12.22 -5.34 -6.69
CA GLU A 241 11.89 -6.77 -6.55
C GLU A 241 11.17 -7.31 -7.80
N VAL A 242 10.26 -6.54 -8.41
CA VAL A 242 9.62 -6.91 -9.68
C VAL A 242 10.68 -7.09 -10.78
N ARG A 243 11.66 -6.19 -10.87
CA ARG A 243 12.77 -6.26 -11.84
C ARG A 243 13.66 -7.49 -11.66
N ARG A 244 13.78 -8.00 -10.42
CA ARG A 244 14.55 -9.23 -10.12
C ARG A 244 13.75 -10.50 -10.36
N ALA A 245 12.43 -10.41 -10.48
CA ALA A 245 11.60 -11.58 -10.72
C ALA A 245 11.95 -12.21 -12.09
N PRO A 246 11.92 -13.56 -12.20
CA PRO A 246 12.15 -14.24 -13.47
C PRO A 246 11.17 -13.81 -14.58
N ASP A 247 9.93 -13.47 -14.21
CA ASP A 247 8.91 -12.92 -15.09
C ASP A 247 8.27 -11.69 -14.40
N PRO A 248 8.71 -10.46 -14.72
CA PRO A 248 8.14 -9.24 -14.16
C PRO A 248 6.62 -9.12 -14.38
N SER A 249 6.09 -9.62 -15.51
CA SER A 249 4.65 -9.59 -15.81
C SER A 249 3.82 -10.44 -14.85
N ARG A 250 4.44 -11.35 -14.10
CA ARG A 250 3.75 -12.24 -13.14
C ARG A 250 4.39 -12.20 -11.75
N ALA A 251 5.17 -11.16 -11.46
CA ALA A 251 5.81 -11.00 -10.17
C ALA A 251 4.78 -10.91 -9.03
N VAL A 252 5.10 -11.54 -7.90
CA VAL A 252 4.41 -11.33 -6.63
C VAL A 252 5.44 -10.85 -5.62
N VAL A 253 5.25 -9.65 -5.10
CA VAL A 253 6.19 -9.00 -4.18
C VAL A 253 5.48 -8.72 -2.86
N GLY A 254 6.10 -9.13 -1.77
CA GLY A 254 5.69 -8.77 -0.42
C GLY A 254 6.15 -7.37 -0.03
N LEU A 255 5.25 -6.58 0.52
CA LEU A 255 5.55 -5.33 1.21
C LEU A 255 5.67 -5.67 2.69
N ARG A 256 6.88 -5.54 3.25
CA ARG A 256 7.18 -6.01 4.62
C ARG A 256 6.18 -5.44 5.63
N ASN A 257 5.55 -6.33 6.40
CA ASN A 257 4.53 -6.03 7.41
C ASN A 257 3.27 -5.31 6.88
N HIS A 258 3.00 -5.37 5.57
CA HIS A 258 1.89 -4.63 4.96
C HIS A 258 1.00 -5.51 4.08
N GLY A 259 1.53 -6.12 3.02
CA GLY A 259 0.71 -6.84 2.05
C GLY A 259 1.48 -7.34 0.83
N LEU A 260 0.78 -7.54 -0.28
CA LEU A 260 1.33 -7.98 -1.55
C LEU A 260 1.05 -6.97 -2.66
N THR A 261 2.01 -6.82 -3.58
CA THR A 261 1.81 -6.25 -4.91
C THR A 261 1.98 -7.36 -5.94
N ILE A 262 0.94 -7.55 -6.74
CA ILE A 262 0.79 -8.71 -7.63
C ILE A 262 0.62 -8.20 -9.06
N CYS A 263 1.64 -8.43 -9.88
CA CYS A 263 1.60 -8.11 -11.30
C CYS A 263 0.96 -9.26 -12.07
N GLY A 264 0.24 -8.95 -13.14
CA GLY A 264 -0.27 -9.92 -14.11
C GLY A 264 -0.41 -9.34 -15.51
N ARG A 265 -0.61 -10.21 -16.50
CA ARG A 265 -0.93 -9.78 -17.87
C ARG A 265 -2.37 -9.27 -17.99
N SER A 266 -3.23 -9.71 -17.09
CA SER A 266 -4.62 -9.26 -16.92
C SER A 266 -5.02 -9.47 -15.46
N LEU A 267 -6.18 -8.94 -15.06
CA LEU A 267 -6.75 -9.23 -13.74
C LEU A 267 -7.00 -10.74 -13.59
N ASP A 268 -7.50 -11.41 -14.62
CA ASP A 268 -7.74 -12.86 -14.58
C ASP A 268 -6.46 -13.68 -14.37
N ASP A 269 -5.36 -13.36 -15.06
CA ASP A 269 -4.05 -14.01 -14.83
C ASP A 269 -3.56 -13.83 -13.38
N ILE A 270 -3.92 -12.72 -12.73
CA ILE A 270 -3.62 -12.54 -11.31
C ILE A 270 -4.45 -13.50 -10.48
N PHE A 271 -5.77 -13.46 -10.62
CA PHE A 271 -6.67 -14.25 -9.78
C PHE A 271 -6.45 -15.75 -9.91
N GLU A 272 -6.22 -16.25 -11.12
CA GLU A 272 -5.87 -17.67 -11.37
C GLU A 272 -4.63 -18.12 -10.58
N ARG A 273 -3.69 -17.22 -10.30
CA ARG A 273 -2.45 -17.54 -9.59
C ARG A 273 -2.53 -17.39 -8.08
N ILE A 274 -3.47 -16.62 -7.57
CA ILE A 274 -3.58 -16.31 -6.14
C ILE A 274 -4.67 -17.12 -5.45
N GLU A 275 -5.67 -17.58 -6.20
CA GLU A 275 -6.76 -18.40 -5.67
C GLU A 275 -6.23 -19.65 -4.95
N GLY A 276 -6.70 -19.87 -3.72
CA GLY A 276 -6.25 -20.96 -2.86
C GLY A 276 -4.85 -20.81 -2.25
N ARG A 277 -4.12 -19.72 -2.55
CA ARG A 277 -2.74 -19.49 -2.08
C ARG A 277 -2.57 -18.29 -1.15
N ILE A 278 -3.63 -17.50 -0.97
CA ILE A 278 -3.62 -16.33 -0.10
C ILE A 278 -3.84 -16.73 1.37
N LEU A 279 -2.88 -16.37 2.21
CA LEU A 279 -3.00 -16.32 3.64
C LEU A 279 -3.60 -14.97 4.03
N ARG A 280 -4.70 -14.98 4.79
CA ARG A 280 -5.37 -13.75 5.26
C ARG A 280 -4.50 -12.89 6.18
N GLN A 281 -3.47 -13.48 6.79
CA GLN A 281 -2.60 -12.83 7.75
C GLN A 281 -1.21 -12.59 7.16
N VAL A 282 -0.68 -11.39 7.39
CA VAL A 282 0.68 -11.02 7.03
C VAL A 282 1.67 -11.48 8.11
N PRO A 283 2.74 -12.23 7.77
CA PRO A 283 3.78 -12.58 8.73
C PRO A 283 4.48 -11.33 9.27
N MET A 284 4.57 -11.23 10.59
CA MET A 284 5.19 -10.11 11.29
C MET A 284 6.62 -10.47 11.69
N SER A 285 7.64 -9.88 11.05
CA SER A 285 9.05 -10.08 11.39
C SER A 285 9.97 -8.97 10.90
#